data_AF-A0A1I7IAZ3-F1
#
_entry.id   AF-A0A1I7IAZ3-F1
#
_cell.length_a   1.000
_cell.length_b   1.000
_cell.length_c   1.000
_cell.angle_alpha   90.00
_cell.angle_beta   90.00
_cell.angle_gamma   90.00
#
_symmetry.space_group_name_H-M   'P 1'
#
loop_
_entity.id
_entity.type
_entity.pdbx_description
1 polymer ?
#
loop_
_entity_poly.entity_id
_entity_poly.type
_entity_poly.pdbx_seq_one_letter_code
_entity_poly.pdbx_strand_id
1 'polypeptide(L)' 'MRLGCKSRISVICRKPESIPLSQKLTEGEDFYFNAQGLMVLTAKYLLKRGYCCKNACTNCPYGFRKEQKAAGKQPG' A
#
# COMPACT_ATOMS: atom_id res chain seq x y z
N MET A 1 -5.68 -51.03 -31.22
CA MET A 1 -6.95 -50.27 -31.26
C MET A 1 -7.11 -49.45 -29.99
N ARG A 2 -7.42 -48.14 -30.14
CA ARG A 2 -8.15 -47.22 -29.22
C ARG A 2 -7.55 -47.01 -27.81
N LEU A 3 -6.63 -46.05 -27.64
CA LEU A 3 -6.92 -44.67 -27.20
C LEU A 3 -8.01 -44.55 -26.12
N GLY A 4 -7.60 -44.14 -24.92
CA GLY A 4 -8.51 -43.89 -23.80
C GLY A 4 -7.94 -43.09 -22.64
N CYS A 5 -7.04 -42.12 -22.85
CA CYS A 5 -6.79 -41.07 -21.86
C CYS A 5 -8.02 -40.16 -21.79
N LYS A 6 -8.93 -40.45 -20.86
CA LYS A 6 -10.14 -39.66 -20.63
C LYS A 6 -9.77 -38.40 -19.84
N SER A 7 -9.53 -37.35 -20.61
CA SER A 7 -9.76 -35.95 -20.29
C SER A 7 -10.84 -35.74 -19.23
N ARG A 8 -10.52 -35.01 -18.15
CA ARG A 8 -11.28 -33.80 -17.80
C ARG A 8 -10.60 -33.00 -16.69
N ILE A 9 -10.50 -31.69 -16.98
CA ILE A 9 -10.28 -30.58 -16.05
C ILE A 9 -8.81 -30.31 -15.68
N SER A 10 -8.15 -29.73 -16.68
CA SER A 10 -7.33 -28.53 -16.54
C SER A 10 -7.65 -27.69 -15.29
N VAL A 11 -6.96 -27.91 -14.18
CA VAL A 11 -6.72 -26.85 -13.19
C VAL A 11 -5.33 -26.31 -13.45
N ILE A 12 -5.27 -25.63 -14.58
CA ILE A 12 -4.42 -24.49 -14.90
C ILE A 12 -3.65 -24.01 -13.65
N CYS A 13 -2.32 -24.08 -13.73
CA CYS A 13 -1.38 -23.21 -13.04
C CYS A 13 -1.78 -21.75 -13.27
N ARG A 14 -2.82 -21.25 -12.59
CA ARG A 14 -3.18 -19.84 -12.60
C ARG A 14 -2.08 -19.10 -11.84
N LYS A 15 -1.05 -18.68 -12.58
CA LYS A 15 -0.16 -17.60 -12.16
C LYS A 15 -1.08 -16.45 -11.72
N PRO A 16 -1.02 -16.00 -10.46
CA PRO A 16 -1.72 -14.77 -10.10
C PRO A 16 -1.15 -13.67 -10.98
N GLU A 17 -2.05 -13.08 -11.75
CA GLU A 17 -1.79 -12.03 -12.71
C GLU A 17 -0.99 -10.91 -12.03
N SER A 18 0.12 -10.54 -12.66
CA SER A 18 1.11 -9.57 -12.21
C SER A 18 0.45 -8.24 -11.86
N ILE A 19 0.47 -7.87 -10.57
CA ILE A 19 0.09 -6.53 -10.10
C ILE A 19 0.94 -5.52 -10.90
N PRO A 20 0.36 -4.63 -11.71
CA PRO A 20 1.14 -3.62 -12.41
C PRO A 20 1.72 -2.65 -11.38
N LEU A 21 2.99 -2.82 -11.05
CA LEU A 21 3.77 -1.94 -10.18
C LEU A 21 4.18 -0.68 -10.93
N SER A 22 3.20 0.01 -11.51
CA SER A 22 3.40 1.28 -12.20
C SER A 22 2.32 2.26 -11.75
N GLN A 23 2.25 2.48 -10.45
CA GLN A 23 1.48 3.61 -9.94
C GLN A 23 2.37 4.85 -10.06
N LYS A 24 2.20 5.57 -11.17
CA LYS A 24 2.80 6.88 -11.39
C LYS A 24 2.25 7.82 -10.31
N LEU A 25 3.11 8.23 -9.37
CA LEU A 25 2.73 9.24 -8.39
C LEU A 25 2.76 10.61 -9.06
N THR A 26 1.70 11.39 -8.86
CA THR A 26 1.60 12.75 -9.39
C THR A 26 1.89 13.75 -8.28
N GLU A 27 2.88 14.63 -8.49
CA GLU A 27 3.16 15.75 -7.58
C GLU A 27 1.97 16.71 -7.52
N GLY A 28 1.58 17.12 -6.31
CA GLY A 28 0.39 17.93 -6.04
C GLY A 28 -0.88 17.12 -5.77
N GLU A 29 -0.97 15.88 -6.25
CA GLU A 29 -2.11 15.00 -5.95
C GLU A 29 -1.77 13.94 -4.90
N ASP A 30 -0.71 13.18 -5.15
CA ASP A 30 -0.33 12.03 -4.33
C ASP A 30 0.70 12.41 -3.26
N PHE A 31 1.58 13.35 -3.58
CA PHE A 31 2.57 13.89 -2.67
C PHE A 31 2.92 15.33 -3.03
N TYR A 32 3.46 16.07 -2.07
CA TYR A 32 4.05 17.39 -2.29
C TYR A 32 5.34 17.52 -1.47
N PHE A 33 6.22 18.41 -1.89
CA PHE A 33 7.39 18.77 -1.08
C PHE A 33 7.06 19.94 -0.17
N ASN A 34 7.38 19.81 1.11
CA ASN A 34 7.28 20.93 2.05
C ASN A 34 8.49 21.87 1.91
N ALA A 35 8.48 23.00 2.62
CA ALA A 35 9.59 23.97 2.61
C ALA A 35 10.93 23.39 3.11
N GLN A 36 10.91 22.24 3.78
CA GLN A 36 12.09 21.53 4.27
C GLN A 36 12.63 20.52 3.23
N GLY A 37 12.02 20.46 2.03
CA GLY A 37 12.37 19.49 1.00
C GLY A 37 11.92 18.05 1.32
N LEU A 38 11.05 17.86 2.30
CA LEU A 38 10.53 16.55 2.66
C LEU A 38 9.31 16.20 1.81
N MET A 39 9.28 14.96 1.32
CA MET A 39 8.13 14.39 0.62
C MET A 39 7.01 14.10 1.60
N VAL A 40 5.89 14.81 1.47
CA VAL A 40 4.69 14.61 2.27
C VAL A 40 3.62 13.94 1.40
N LEU A 41 3.24 12.72 1.78
CA LEU A 41 2.17 11.98 1.12
C LEU A 41 0.80 12.55 1.50
N THR A 42 -0.10 12.67 0.54
CA THR A 42 -1.46 13.15 0.76
C THR A 42 -2.39 12.01 1.20
N ALA A 43 -3.55 12.36 1.76
CA ALA A 43 -4.59 11.40 2.06
C ALA A 43 -5.08 10.64 0.81
N LYS A 44 -5.09 11.28 -0.37
CA LYS A 44 -5.48 10.63 -1.64
C LYS A 44 -4.55 9.47 -1.99
N TYR A 45 -3.24 9.66 -1.85
CA TYR A 45 -2.27 8.58 -2.09
C TYR A 45 -2.48 7.42 -1.12
N LEU A 46 -2.71 7.71 0.16
CA LEU A 46 -2.95 6.68 1.17
C LEU A 46 -4.22 5.86 0.87
N LEU A 47 -5.27 6.49 0.32
CA LEU A 47 -6.48 5.80 -0.14
C LEU A 47 -6.22 4.95 -1.40
N LYS A 48 -5.49 5.47 -2.39
CA LYS A 48 -5.13 4.74 -3.63
C LYS A 48 -4.31 3.48 -3.33
N ARG A 49 -3.41 3.57 -2.36
CA ARG A 49 -2.60 2.44 -1.85
C ARG A 49 -3.44 1.35 -1.19
N GLY A 50 -4.58 1.70 -0.59
CA GLY A 50 -5.54 0.75 -0.04
C GLY A 50 -5.14 0.11 1.30
N TYR A 51 -4.08 0.56 1.97
CA TYR A 51 -3.71 0.05 3.30
C TYR A 51 -3.06 1.11 4.22
N CYS A 52 -3.40 1.05 5.51
CA CYS A 52 -2.85 1.94 6.53
C CYS A 52 -1.45 1.48 6.97
N CYS A 53 -0.48 2.41 6.96
CA CYS A 53 0.89 2.16 7.39
C CYS A 53 1.09 2.17 8.92
N LYS A 54 0.10 2.58 9.70
CA LYS A 54 0.17 2.70 11.17
C LYS A 54 1.31 3.60 11.68
N ASN A 55 1.81 4.52 10.86
CA ASN A 55 2.84 5.49 11.24
C ASN A 55 2.29 6.74 11.94
N ALA A 56 0.98 6.79 12.22
CA ALA A 56 0.30 7.93 12.85
C ALA A 56 0.60 9.27 12.19
N CYS A 57 0.44 9.32 10.86
CA CYS A 57 0.54 10.55 10.10
C CYS A 57 -0.62 11.51 10.42
N THR A 58 -0.35 12.82 10.38
CA THR A 58 -1.33 13.86 10.71
C THR A 58 -2.52 13.87 9.76
N ASN A 59 -2.30 13.55 8.48
CA ASN A 59 -3.33 13.53 7.43
C ASN A 59 -3.86 12.11 7.17
N CYS A 60 -3.95 11.27 8.20
CA CYS A 60 -4.36 9.88 8.05
C CYS A 60 -5.86 9.79 7.69
N PRO A 61 -6.25 9.28 6.50
CA PRO A 61 -7.66 9.09 6.17
C PRO A 61 -8.31 7.99 7.02
N TYR A 62 -7.50 7.06 7.55
CA TYR A 62 -7.96 5.95 8.39
C TYR A 62 -8.14 6.33 9.86
N GLY A 63 -7.86 7.60 10.25
CA GLY A 63 -7.98 8.04 11.64
C GLY A 63 -6.99 7.38 12.60
N PHE A 64 -5.94 6.71 12.10
CA PHE A 64 -4.97 6.04 12.95
C PHE A 64 -4.12 7.07 13.71
N ARG A 65 -4.28 7.09 15.03
CA ARG A 65 -3.45 7.88 15.95
C ARG A 65 -2.67 6.90 16.83
N LYS A 66 -1.37 7.13 16.97
CA LYS A 66 -0.56 6.35 17.93
C LYS A 66 -0.92 6.90 19.30
N GLU A 67 -1.66 6.12 20.07
CA GLU A 67 -1.95 6.43 21.46
C GLU A 67 -0.60 6.45 22.19
N GLN A 68 -0.16 7.65 22.56
CA GLN A 68 1.09 7.82 23.29
C GLN A 68 0.86 7.26 24.69
N LYS A 69 1.23 6.00 24.93
CA LYS A 69 1.47 5.56 26.30
C LYS A 69 2.61 6.42 26.83
N ALA A 70 2.29 7.25 27.81
CA ALA A 70 3.25 8.04 28.55
C ALA A 70 4.45 7.17 28.96
N ALA A 71 5.64 7.79 28.93
CA ALA A 71 6.95 7.28 29.36
C ALA A 71 7.85 6.64 28.27
N GLY A 72 8.67 7.52 27.68
CA GLY A 72 9.86 7.19 26.88
C GLY A 72 10.79 8.41 26.72
N LYS A 73 11.15 9.00 27.87
CA LYS A 73 12.24 9.95 28.17
C LYS A 73 13.28 10.18 27.03
N GLN A 74 13.45 11.42 26.57
CA GLN A 74 14.75 11.94 26.13
C GLN A 74 15.27 12.83 27.26
N PRO A 75 16.31 12.42 28.02
CA PRO A 75 17.17 13.37 28.71
C PRO A 75 18.47 13.55 27.90
N GLY A 76 19.00 14.77 27.90
CA GLY A 76 20.43 14.97 27.64
C GLY A 76 21.30 14.37 28.74
#